data_AF-A0A3B8UH77-F1
#
_entry.id   AF-A0A3B8UH77-F1
#
_cell.length_a   1.000
_cell.length_b   1.000
_cell.length_c   1.000
_cell.angle_alpha   90.00
_cell.angle_beta   90.00
_cell.angle_gamma   90.00
#
_symmetry.space_group_name_H-M   'P 1'
#
loop_
_entity.id
_entity.type
_entity.pdbx_description
1 polymer ?
#
loop_
_entity_poly.entity_id
_entity_poly.type
_entity_poly.pdbx_seq_one_letter_code
_entity_poly.pdbx_strand_id
1 'polypeptide(L)'
;KWETKIKDSLLRKDDTLNSVANTLKNDMASSFIINGKSYALSSFGISTLGYFASGENEKGVYHIDGDKDDTTTSGNEDKLRAAIASDPETVVSFFSQLCTKLYTDLGNKMASSSVSSAYTIYNDKQMNTQYSEYNTKISDAESKVSTWEDYYYSKFSAM
;
A
#
# COMPACT_ATOMS: atom_id res chain seq x y z
N LYS A 1 5.67 -1.53 -26.34
CA LYS A 1 4.25 -1.34 -25.93
C LYS A 1 3.73 -2.46 -25.01
N TRP A 2 4.06 -3.73 -25.26
CA TRP A 2 3.59 -4.84 -24.40
C TRP A 2 4.22 -4.79 -22.99
N GLU A 3 5.53 -4.58 -22.91
CA GLU A 3 6.25 -4.45 -21.63
C GLU A 3 5.74 -3.27 -20.79
N THR A 4 5.52 -2.11 -21.40
CA THR A 4 4.92 -0.94 -20.74
C THR A 4 3.55 -1.28 -20.15
N LYS A 5 2.68 -1.92 -20.93
CA LYS A 5 1.33 -2.31 -20.49
C LYS A 5 1.35 -3.29 -19.32
N ILE A 6 2.33 -4.20 -19.30
CA ILE A 6 2.55 -5.13 -18.18
C ILE A 6 3.03 -4.39 -16.96
N LYS A 7 4.04 -3.52 -17.09
CA LYS A 7 4.59 -2.73 -15.99
C LYS A 7 3.53 -1.83 -15.35
N ASP A 8 2.74 -1.13 -16.18
CA ASP A 8 1.67 -0.23 -15.73
C ASP A 8 0.52 -0.98 -15.04
N SER A 9 0.30 -2.25 -15.38
CA SER A 9 -0.81 -3.04 -14.83
C SER A 9 -0.40 -4.03 -13.75
N LEU A 10 0.90 -4.16 -13.46
CA LEU A 10 1.46 -5.21 -12.61
C LEU A 10 0.79 -5.25 -11.23
N LEU A 11 0.48 -4.08 -10.67
CA LEU A 11 -0.13 -3.93 -9.34
C LEU A 11 -1.59 -3.45 -9.38
N ARG A 12 -2.18 -3.31 -10.58
CA ARG A 12 -3.50 -2.63 -10.77
C ARG A 12 -4.67 -3.34 -10.08
N LYS A 13 -4.48 -4.57 -9.60
CA LYS A 13 -5.44 -5.36 -8.83
C LYS A 13 -4.75 -6.19 -7.75
N ASP A 14 -3.62 -5.71 -7.25
CA ASP A 14 -2.95 -6.40 -6.16
C ASP A 14 -3.81 -6.27 -4.89
N ASP A 15 -4.31 -7.40 -4.40
CA ASP A 15 -5.25 -7.44 -3.27
C ASP A 15 -4.60 -6.93 -1.98
N THR A 16 -3.28 -7.14 -1.82
CA THR A 16 -2.53 -6.67 -0.64
C THR A 16 -2.41 -5.14 -0.69
N LEU A 17 -1.97 -4.59 -1.82
CA LEU A 17 -1.85 -3.14 -2.01
C LEU A 17 -3.22 -2.46 -1.88
N ASN A 18 -4.25 -3.04 -2.50
CA ASN A 18 -5.61 -2.52 -2.40
C ASN A 18 -6.13 -2.61 -0.95
N SER A 19 -5.84 -3.70 -0.23
CA SER A 19 -6.20 -3.81 1.18
C SER A 19 -5.51 -2.75 2.04
N VAL A 20 -4.22 -2.49 1.84
CA VAL A 20 -3.48 -1.47 2.59
C VAL A 20 -4.03 -0.07 2.28
N ALA A 21 -4.25 0.24 1.01
CA ALA A 21 -4.81 1.52 0.59
C ALA A 21 -6.24 1.74 1.14
N ASN A 22 -7.07 0.70 1.17
CA ASN A 22 -8.42 0.79 1.72
C ASN A 22 -8.41 0.93 3.25
N THR A 23 -7.51 0.24 3.95
CA THR A 23 -7.30 0.44 5.40
C THR A 23 -6.93 1.90 5.68
N LEU A 24 -5.94 2.45 4.97
CA LEU A 24 -5.56 3.86 5.11
C LEU A 24 -6.75 4.80 4.90
N LYS A 25 -7.52 4.62 3.83
CA LYS A 25 -8.69 5.46 3.53
C LYS A 25 -9.76 5.39 4.63
N ASN A 26 -10.05 4.20 5.12
CA ASN A 26 -11.06 3.99 6.15
C ASN A 26 -10.63 4.60 7.49
N ASP A 27 -9.36 4.47 7.84
CA ASP A 27 -8.81 5.04 9.07
C ASP A 27 -8.80 6.57 9.00
N MET A 28 -8.39 7.14 7.87
CA MET A 28 -8.42 8.59 7.65
C MET A 28 -9.86 9.15 7.61
N ALA A 29 -10.84 8.35 7.21
CA ALA A 29 -12.26 8.73 7.26
C ALA A 29 -12.91 8.50 8.64
N SER A 30 -12.18 7.97 9.61
CA SER A 30 -12.71 7.65 10.93
C SER A 30 -13.06 8.90 11.73
N SER A 31 -14.07 8.77 12.59
CA SER A 31 -14.42 9.77 13.58
C SER A 31 -14.20 9.27 15.00
N PHE A 32 -13.86 10.17 15.90
CA PHE A 32 -13.59 9.87 17.31
C PHE A 32 -14.46 10.74 18.20
N ILE A 33 -14.97 10.17 19.30
CA ILE A 33 -15.73 10.92 20.29
C ILE A 33 -14.75 11.49 21.32
N ILE A 34 -14.69 12.81 21.43
CA ILE A 34 -13.85 13.54 22.38
C ILE A 34 -14.75 14.52 23.11
N ASN A 35 -14.77 14.45 24.45
CA ASN A 35 -15.62 15.30 25.28
C ASN A 35 -17.10 15.28 24.87
N GLY A 36 -17.60 14.11 24.44
CA GLY A 36 -18.99 13.91 24.02
C GLY A 36 -19.35 14.40 22.62
N LYS A 37 -18.38 14.97 21.87
CA LYS A 37 -18.56 15.40 20.48
C LYS A 37 -17.79 14.50 19.53
N SER A 38 -18.39 14.17 18.38
CA SER A 38 -17.72 13.42 17.32
C SER A 38 -16.90 14.37 16.45
N TYR A 39 -15.61 14.09 16.32
CA TYR A 39 -14.67 14.80 15.46
C TYR A 39 -14.17 13.89 14.36
N ALA A 40 -14.02 14.43 13.15
CA ALA A 40 -13.35 13.83 12.01
C ALA A 40 -12.36 14.82 11.42
N LEU A 41 -11.51 14.40 10.47
CA LEU A 41 -10.59 15.32 9.78
C LEU A 41 -11.30 16.56 9.20
N SER A 42 -12.52 16.35 8.66
CA SER A 42 -13.35 17.43 8.13
C SER A 42 -13.77 18.46 9.18
N SER A 43 -13.85 18.07 10.46
CA SER A 43 -14.12 18.99 11.58
C SER A 43 -13.00 20.01 11.75
N PHE A 44 -11.78 19.70 11.31
CA PHE A 44 -10.61 20.57 11.34
C PHE A 44 -10.32 21.23 9.99
N GLY A 45 -11.22 21.13 9.00
CA GLY A 45 -10.97 21.65 7.65
C GLY A 45 -9.98 20.82 6.83
N ILE A 46 -9.77 19.55 7.20
CA ILE A 46 -8.93 18.62 6.46
C ILE A 46 -9.82 17.68 5.65
N SER A 47 -9.76 17.77 4.33
CA SER A 47 -10.64 16.97 3.47
C SER A 47 -10.03 16.70 2.10
N THR A 48 -10.61 15.75 1.37
CA THR A 48 -10.23 15.50 -0.03
C THR A 48 -11.02 16.44 -0.93
N LEU A 49 -10.42 16.86 -2.05
CA LEU A 49 -11.15 17.62 -3.07
C LEU A 49 -12.27 16.77 -3.67
N GLY A 50 -13.36 17.44 -4.08
CA GLY A 50 -14.45 16.79 -4.79
C GLY A 50 -13.97 16.10 -6.08
N TYR A 51 -14.69 15.08 -6.54
CA TYR A 51 -14.33 14.27 -7.71
C TYR A 51 -14.07 15.07 -8.99
N PHE A 52 -14.73 16.24 -9.12
CA PHE A 52 -14.63 17.13 -10.28
C PHE A 52 -13.58 18.24 -10.10
N ALA A 53 -13.11 18.47 -8.87
CA ALA A 53 -12.11 19.48 -8.54
C ALA A 53 -10.70 18.89 -8.39
N SER A 54 -10.59 17.59 -8.13
CA SER A 54 -9.32 16.87 -8.03
C SER A 54 -8.77 16.48 -9.41
N GLY A 55 -7.46 16.62 -9.58
CA GLY A 55 -6.74 16.06 -10.73
C GLY A 55 -6.92 14.54 -10.84
N GLU A 56 -6.62 13.98 -12.01
CA GLU A 56 -6.84 12.55 -12.30
C GLU A 56 -6.13 11.61 -11.30
N ASN A 57 -4.96 12.02 -10.78
CA ASN A 57 -4.17 11.29 -9.79
C ASN A 57 -4.26 11.85 -8.36
N GLU A 58 -5.17 12.79 -8.09
CA GLU A 58 -5.22 13.53 -6.82
C GLU A 58 -6.50 13.30 -6.01
N LYS A 59 -7.37 12.38 -6.47
CA LYS A 59 -8.71 12.15 -5.90
C LYS A 59 -8.72 11.62 -4.46
N GLY A 60 -7.56 11.31 -3.89
CA GLY A 60 -7.39 10.88 -2.49
C GLY A 60 -6.42 11.75 -1.69
N VAL A 61 -5.97 12.87 -2.26
CA VAL A 61 -5.07 13.81 -1.57
C VAL A 61 -5.87 14.61 -0.56
N TYR A 62 -5.34 14.73 0.65
CA TYR A 62 -5.92 15.57 1.69
C TYR A 62 -5.36 16.99 1.58
N HIS A 63 -6.28 17.94 1.68
CA HIS A 63 -6.02 19.37 1.64
C HIS A 63 -6.40 19.96 2.99
N ILE A 64 -5.67 20.98 3.41
CA ILE A 64 -5.92 21.71 4.65
C ILE A 64 -6.50 23.07 4.26
N ASP A 65 -7.70 23.37 4.76
CA ASP A 65 -8.32 24.67 4.55
C ASP A 65 -7.42 25.79 5.12
N GLY A 66 -7.19 26.84 4.32
CA GLY A 66 -6.33 27.97 4.71
C GLY A 66 -4.83 27.75 4.56
N ASP A 67 -4.39 26.60 4.02
CA ASP A 67 -2.99 26.39 3.67
C ASP A 67 -2.57 27.32 2.52
N LYS A 68 -1.64 28.24 2.81
CA LYS A 68 -1.13 29.24 1.86
C LYS A 68 -0.41 28.62 0.65
N ASP A 69 0.12 27.40 0.81
CA ASP A 69 0.87 26.72 -0.25
C ASP A 69 -0.08 25.87 -1.13
N ASP A 70 -1.35 25.72 -0.72
CA ASP A 70 -2.39 25.04 -1.47
C ASP A 70 -3.28 26.03 -2.22
N THR A 71 -3.09 26.13 -3.54
CA THR A 71 -3.88 27.05 -4.38
C THR A 71 -5.38 26.73 -4.40
N THR A 72 -5.78 25.51 -4.03
CA THR A 72 -7.18 25.05 -4.09
C THR A 72 -7.96 25.35 -2.82
N THR A 73 -7.31 25.35 -1.65
CA THR A 73 -7.95 25.55 -0.34
C THR A 73 -7.42 26.75 0.46
N SER A 74 -6.39 27.46 -0.04
CA SER A 74 -5.84 28.69 0.58
C SER A 74 -6.88 29.78 0.83
N GLY A 75 -7.93 29.86 0.00
CA GLY A 75 -9.03 30.81 0.16
C GLY A 75 -10.05 30.43 1.24
N ASN A 76 -9.98 29.20 1.77
CA ASN A 76 -10.91 28.71 2.79
C ASN A 76 -10.49 29.18 4.19
N GLU A 77 -11.45 29.14 5.11
CA GLU A 77 -11.20 29.47 6.51
C GLU A 77 -10.31 28.41 7.18
N ASP A 78 -9.21 28.86 7.80
CA ASP A 78 -8.25 28.00 8.51
C ASP A 78 -8.83 27.47 9.84
N LYS A 79 -9.65 26.43 9.73
CA LYS A 79 -10.33 25.77 10.85
C LYS A 79 -9.36 25.03 11.76
N LEU A 80 -8.28 24.48 11.22
CA LEU A 80 -7.28 23.76 12.02
C LEU A 80 -6.56 24.72 12.95
N ARG A 81 -6.08 25.85 12.44
CA ARG A 81 -5.40 26.86 13.27
C ARG A 81 -6.35 27.47 14.30
N ALA A 82 -7.61 27.71 13.92
CA ALA A 82 -8.63 28.16 14.85
C ALA A 82 -8.85 27.14 15.98
N ALA A 83 -8.99 25.85 15.63
CA ALA A 83 -9.17 24.78 16.61
C ALA A 83 -7.97 24.63 17.56
N ILE A 84 -6.74 24.73 17.04
CA ILE A 84 -5.51 24.71 17.85
C ILE A 84 -5.47 25.89 18.82
N ALA A 85 -5.90 27.08 18.39
CA ALA A 85 -5.93 28.26 19.24
C ALA A 85 -7.02 28.19 20.33
N SER A 86 -8.17 27.57 20.02
CA SER A 86 -9.30 27.50 20.95
C SER A 86 -9.25 26.32 21.91
N ASP A 87 -8.87 25.14 21.42
CA ASP A 87 -8.89 23.87 22.17
C ASP A 87 -7.80 22.91 21.65
N PRO A 88 -6.53 23.19 22.01
CA PRO A 88 -5.40 22.37 21.56
C PRO A 88 -5.46 20.93 22.10
N GLU A 89 -6.07 20.71 23.26
CA GLU A 89 -6.17 19.37 23.87
C GLU A 89 -7.06 18.45 23.04
N THR A 90 -8.20 18.94 22.56
CA THR A 90 -9.08 18.16 21.67
C THR A 90 -8.37 17.82 20.36
N VAL A 91 -7.62 18.77 19.78
CA VAL A 91 -6.84 18.54 18.55
C VAL A 91 -5.79 17.45 18.78
N VAL A 92 -4.99 17.56 19.84
CA VAL A 92 -3.95 16.56 20.18
C VAL A 92 -4.58 15.19 20.42
N SER A 93 -5.68 15.12 21.16
CA SER A 93 -6.40 13.88 21.44
C SER A 93 -6.90 13.20 20.15
N PHE A 94 -7.49 13.99 19.25
CA PHE A 94 -7.96 13.49 17.95
C PHE A 94 -6.82 12.90 17.13
N PHE A 95 -5.75 13.67 16.89
CA PHE A 95 -4.64 13.22 16.07
C PHE A 95 -3.88 12.06 16.72
N SER A 96 -3.80 12.00 18.04
CA SER A 96 -3.19 10.87 18.75
C SER A 96 -3.98 9.58 18.51
N GLN A 97 -5.31 9.62 18.60
CA GLN A 97 -6.17 8.47 18.32
C GLN A 97 -6.11 8.06 16.85
N LEU A 98 -6.16 9.02 15.92
CA LEU A 98 -6.04 8.78 14.49
C LEU A 98 -4.72 8.11 14.14
N CYS A 99 -3.59 8.68 14.57
CA CYS A 99 -2.25 8.14 14.32
C CYS A 99 -2.07 6.76 14.95
N THR A 100 -2.58 6.53 16.16
CA THR A 100 -2.51 5.22 16.82
C THR A 100 -3.28 4.17 16.04
N LYS A 101 -4.49 4.51 15.58
CA LYS A 101 -5.31 3.63 14.75
C LYS A 101 -4.62 3.30 13.43
N LEU A 102 -4.16 4.32 12.70
CA LEU A 102 -3.41 4.16 11.46
C LEU A 102 -2.19 3.27 11.63
N TYR A 103 -1.36 3.54 12.64
CA TYR A 103 -0.16 2.77 12.90
C TYR A 103 -0.47 1.31 13.22
N THR A 104 -1.51 1.08 14.03
CA THR A 104 -1.92 -0.28 14.43
C THR A 104 -2.48 -1.06 13.25
N ASP A 105 -3.41 -0.48 12.51
CA ASP A 105 -4.12 -1.19 11.44
C ASP A 105 -3.22 -1.42 10.21
N LEU A 106 -2.39 -0.44 9.85
CA LEU A 106 -1.38 -0.62 8.82
C LEU A 106 -0.28 -1.58 9.27
N GLY A 107 0.17 -1.48 10.52
CA GLY A 107 1.15 -2.40 11.10
C GLY A 107 0.67 -3.85 11.07
N ASN A 108 -0.61 -4.08 11.41
CA ASN A 108 -1.24 -5.40 11.34
C ASN A 108 -1.34 -5.91 9.89
N LYS A 109 -1.66 -5.03 8.94
CA LYS A 109 -1.72 -5.39 7.51
C LYS A 109 -0.35 -5.68 6.90
N MET A 110 0.69 -5.03 7.41
CA MET A 110 2.07 -5.20 6.97
C MET A 110 2.86 -6.18 7.84
N ALA A 111 2.21 -6.87 8.79
CA ALA A 111 2.85 -7.87 9.62
C ALA A 111 3.33 -9.07 8.77
N SER A 112 4.42 -9.69 9.20
CA SER A 112 4.92 -10.90 8.57
C SER A 112 3.85 -11.99 8.57
N SER A 113 3.68 -12.68 7.46
CA SER A 113 2.82 -13.86 7.33
C SER A 113 3.64 -15.11 7.05
N SER A 114 2.97 -16.24 6.84
CA SER A 114 3.61 -17.48 6.36
C SER A 114 4.15 -17.35 4.93
N VAL A 115 3.58 -16.44 4.14
CA VAL A 115 3.90 -16.26 2.71
C VAL A 115 4.66 -14.98 2.40
N SER A 116 4.69 -14.02 3.34
CA SER A 116 5.34 -12.71 3.20
C SER A 116 6.12 -12.29 4.44
N SER A 117 7.18 -11.51 4.25
CA SER A 117 7.94 -10.85 5.33
C SER A 117 7.23 -9.57 5.80
N ALA A 118 7.59 -9.09 6.99
CA ALA A 118 7.06 -7.84 7.51
C ALA A 118 7.45 -6.66 6.61
N TYR A 119 6.54 -5.71 6.43
CA TYR A 119 6.67 -4.54 5.56
C TYR A 119 6.84 -4.85 4.06
N THR A 120 6.62 -6.11 3.66
CA THR A 120 6.62 -6.51 2.25
C THR A 120 5.18 -6.64 1.75
N ILE A 121 4.86 -5.94 0.65
CA ILE A 121 3.51 -5.90 0.06
C ILE A 121 3.24 -7.14 -0.84
N TYR A 122 4.28 -7.90 -1.19
CA TYR A 122 4.20 -9.12 -2.01
C TYR A 122 4.65 -10.37 -1.22
N ASN A 123 4.29 -11.56 -1.72
CA ASN A 123 4.61 -12.85 -1.08
C ASN A 123 6.06 -13.30 -1.33
N ASP A 124 7.03 -12.53 -0.84
CA ASP A 124 8.47 -12.79 -1.02
C ASP A 124 8.93 -14.17 -0.55
N LYS A 125 8.43 -14.66 0.59
CA LYS A 125 8.78 -16.00 1.09
C LYS A 125 8.29 -17.09 0.15
N GLN A 126 7.05 -16.97 -0.33
CA GLN A 126 6.48 -17.91 -1.30
C GLN A 126 7.23 -17.87 -2.63
N MET A 127 7.56 -16.66 -3.12
CA MET A 127 8.33 -16.50 -4.35
C MET A 127 9.72 -17.12 -4.25
N ASN A 128 10.41 -16.95 -3.11
CA ASN A 128 11.72 -17.57 -2.87
C ASN A 128 11.64 -19.11 -2.88
N THR A 129 10.61 -19.68 -2.25
CA THR A 129 10.37 -21.13 -2.29
C THR A 129 10.13 -21.60 -3.72
N GLN A 130 9.23 -20.94 -4.45
CA GLN A 130 8.92 -21.29 -5.85
C GLN A 130 10.15 -21.17 -6.74
N TYR A 131 10.94 -20.11 -6.59
CA TYR A 131 12.18 -19.90 -7.34
C TYR A 131 13.18 -21.05 -7.10
N SER A 132 13.35 -21.44 -5.83
CA SER A 132 14.23 -22.55 -5.46
C SER A 132 13.72 -23.88 -6.04
N GLU A 133 12.42 -24.16 -5.96
CA GLU A 133 11.80 -25.35 -6.55
C GLU A 133 11.96 -25.40 -8.07
N TYR A 134 11.79 -24.27 -8.77
CA TYR A 134 11.98 -24.20 -10.21
C TYR A 134 13.44 -24.43 -10.61
N ASN A 135 14.40 -23.86 -9.89
CA ASN A 135 15.82 -24.12 -10.15
C ASN A 135 16.17 -25.60 -9.96
N THR A 136 15.64 -26.25 -8.93
CA THR A 136 15.82 -27.70 -8.73
C THR A 136 15.21 -28.49 -9.89
N LYS A 137 13.96 -28.18 -10.30
CA LYS A 137 13.30 -28.85 -11.43
C LYS A 137 14.07 -28.68 -12.74
N ILE A 138 14.63 -27.49 -12.98
CA ILE A 138 15.46 -27.21 -14.15
C ILE A 138 16.75 -28.04 -14.09
N SER A 139 17.45 -28.05 -12.95
CA SER A 139 18.69 -28.81 -12.75
C SER A 139 18.47 -30.33 -12.93
N ASP A 140 17.35 -30.85 -12.42
CA ASP A 140 16.96 -32.26 -12.60
C ASP A 140 16.65 -32.58 -14.07
N ALA A 141 16.01 -31.66 -14.78
CA ALA A 141 15.73 -31.81 -16.21
C ALA A 141 17.01 -31.78 -17.04
N GLU A 142 17.94 -30.86 -16.75
CA GLU A 142 19.26 -30.77 -17.38
C GLU A 142 20.07 -32.06 -17.16
N SER A 143 20.09 -32.56 -15.91
CA SER A 143 20.78 -33.82 -15.57
C SER A 143 20.20 -35.01 -16.34
N LYS A 144 18.86 -35.08 -16.47
CA LYS A 144 18.19 -36.11 -17.28
C LYS A 144 18.55 -36.00 -18.75
N VAL A 145 18.52 -34.80 -19.33
CA VAL A 145 18.89 -34.56 -20.73
C VAL A 145 20.33 -35.02 -20.97
N SER A 146 21.28 -34.59 -20.14
CA SER A 146 22.69 -34.99 -20.24
C SER A 146 22.87 -36.51 -20.14
N THR A 147 22.15 -37.18 -19.22
CA THR A 147 22.21 -38.65 -19.08
C THR A 147 21.74 -39.35 -20.35
N TRP A 148 20.66 -38.86 -20.97
CA TRP A 148 20.17 -39.41 -22.24
C TRP A 148 21.13 -39.13 -23.38
N GLU A 149 21.71 -37.92 -23.46
CA GLU A 149 22.74 -37.57 -24.43
C GLU A 149 23.93 -38.52 -24.36
N ASP A 150 24.49 -38.75 -23.16
CA ASP A 150 25.60 -39.68 -22.94
C ASP A 150 25.24 -41.13 -23.30
N TYR A 151 24.03 -41.56 -22.97
CA TYR A 151 23.53 -42.89 -23.32
C TYR A 151 23.43 -43.09 -24.84
N TYR A 152 22.91 -42.11 -25.57
CA TYR A 152 22.83 -42.19 -27.03
C TYR A 152 24.21 -42.06 -27.68
N TYR A 153 25.09 -41.19 -27.17
CA TYR A 153 26.46 -41.05 -27.65
C TYR A 153 27.27 -42.34 -27.50
N SER A 154 27.20 -42.99 -26.33
CA SER A 154 27.91 -44.25 -26.07
C SER A 154 27.42 -45.38 -26.97
N LYS A 155 26.11 -45.48 -27.21
CA LYS A 155 25.54 -46.43 -28.17
C LYS A 155 25.98 -46.16 -29.60
N PHE A 156 25.97 -44.90 -30.03
CA PHE A 156 26.38 -44.51 -31.36
C PHE A 156 27.87 -44.77 -31.60
N SER A 157 28.71 -44.45 -30.61
CA SER A 157 30.17 -44.64 -30.70
C SER A 157 30.59 -46.12 -30.68
N ALA A 158 29.69 -47.03 -30.28
CA ALA A 158 29.91 -48.47 -30.28
C ALA A 158 29.38 -49.18 -31.55
N MET A 159 28.75 -48.45 -32.48
CA MET A 159 28.39 -48.90 -33.83
C MET A 159 29.51 -48.61 -34.82
#